data_AF-A0A8G2DQM3-F1
#
_entry.id   AF-A0A8G2DQM3-F1
#
_cell.length_a   1.000
_cell.length_b   1.000
_cell.length_c   1.000
_cell.angle_alpha   90.00
_cell.angle_beta   90.00
_cell.angle_gamma   90.00
#
_symmetry.space_group_name_H-M   'P 1'
#
loop_
_entity.id
_entity.type
_entity.pdbx_description
1 polymer ?
#
loop_
_entity_poly.entity_id
_entity_poly.type
_entity_poly.pdbx_seq_one_letter_code
_entity_poly.pdbx_strand_id
1 'polypeptide(L)'
;MVTIYEKKPGLSRRELLKRGSVGALLVISGSAVISPEHAWGLQTSALKPETMATLIQMARDIYPHDQVPDKYYAIAVKAHDEQADKDPAHKDLIEKGIADLDLKSGKDGYTGLGWEEQRVAVLREIEDTPFFQAVRGGLVVGLYNQKEVWPIFGYEGESYSKGGYMARGFDDIEWL
;
A
#
# COMPACT_ATOMS: atom_id res chain seq x y z
N MET A 1 -15.49 -12.52 -43.22
CA MET A 1 -15.31 -11.39 -42.28
C MET A 1 -13.98 -11.61 -41.58
N VAL A 2 -12.95 -10.82 -41.93
CA VAL A 2 -11.60 -10.95 -41.35
C VAL A 2 -11.48 -9.93 -40.23
N THR A 3 -11.33 -10.40 -39.00
CA THR A 3 -11.10 -9.56 -37.84
C THR A 3 -9.61 -9.25 -37.78
N ILE A 4 -9.22 -8.01 -38.07
CA ILE A 4 -7.84 -7.53 -37.89
C ILE A 4 -7.68 -7.17 -36.41
N TYR A 5 -6.82 -7.89 -35.70
CA TYR A 5 -6.41 -7.52 -34.34
C TYR A 5 -5.34 -6.43 -34.43
N GLU A 6 -5.71 -5.18 -34.10
CA GLU A 6 -4.72 -4.13 -33.83
C GLU A 6 -4.05 -4.39 -32.48
N LYS A 7 -2.78 -4.80 -32.52
CA LYS A 7 -1.94 -4.90 -31.34
C LYS A 7 -1.57 -3.47 -30.89
N LYS A 8 -2.21 -2.97 -29.83
CA LYS A 8 -1.81 -1.70 -29.21
C LYS A 8 -0.33 -1.78 -28.83
N PRO A 9 0.53 -0.86 -29.27
CA PRO A 9 1.93 -0.87 -28.88
C PRO A 9 2.04 -0.63 -27.37
N GLY A 10 2.71 -1.56 -26.68
CA GLY A 10 3.04 -1.38 -25.26
C GLY A 10 4.03 -0.24 -25.05
N LEU A 11 4.21 0.17 -23.79
CA LEU A 11 5.16 1.21 -23.41
C LEU A 11 6.58 0.90 -23.88
N SER A 12 7.24 1.89 -24.49
CA SER A 12 8.63 1.75 -24.92
C SER A 12 9.59 1.84 -23.73
N ARG A 13 10.75 1.18 -23.80
CA ARG A 13 11.81 1.26 -22.76
C ARG A 13 12.22 2.69 -22.42
N ARG A 14 12.19 3.58 -23.41
CA ARG A 14 12.50 5.00 -23.23
C ARG A 14 11.39 5.73 -22.46
N GLU A 15 10.13 5.40 -22.70
CA GLU A 15 9.02 5.96 -21.91
C GLU A 15 9.02 5.40 -20.50
N LEU A 16 9.39 4.14 -20.32
CA LEU A 16 9.61 3.52 -19.02
C LEU A 16 10.72 4.24 -18.23
N LEU A 17 11.88 4.47 -18.86
CA LEU A 17 13.01 5.17 -18.22
C LEU A 17 12.76 6.67 -18.02
N LYS A 18 12.01 7.33 -18.92
CA LYS A 18 11.62 8.74 -18.75
C LYS A 18 10.60 8.95 -17.63
N ARG A 19 9.90 7.90 -17.21
CA ARG A 19 8.88 7.98 -16.16
C ARG A 19 9.44 7.87 -14.75
N GLY A 20 10.74 7.60 -14.57
CA GLY A 20 11.47 7.74 -13.31
C GLY A 20 10.93 6.87 -12.18
N SER A 21 11.76 5.94 -11.70
CA SER A 21 11.55 5.05 -10.55
C SER A 21 10.52 3.91 -10.74
N VAL A 22 10.94 2.75 -10.24
CA VAL A 22 10.14 1.53 -10.06
C VAL A 22 9.21 1.81 -8.88
N GLY A 23 8.04 2.38 -9.16
CA GLY A 23 6.92 2.50 -8.24
C GLY A 23 5.67 2.03 -8.97
N ALA A 24 4.81 1.26 -8.32
CA ALA A 24 3.58 0.78 -8.94
C ALA A 24 2.74 1.98 -9.38
N LEU A 25 2.60 2.18 -10.69
CA LEU A 25 1.80 3.26 -11.24
C LEU A 25 0.32 3.00 -10.91
N LEU A 26 -0.19 3.68 -9.88
CA LEU A 26 -1.61 3.63 -9.52
C LEU A 26 -2.39 4.57 -10.44
N VAL A 27 -3.50 4.07 -10.98
CA VAL A 27 -4.43 4.82 -11.84
C VAL A 27 -5.75 4.97 -11.13
N ILE A 28 -6.26 6.19 -11.07
CA ILE A 28 -7.58 6.48 -10.52
C ILE A 28 -8.62 6.46 -11.64
N SER A 29 -9.71 5.72 -11.44
CA SER A 29 -10.84 5.65 -12.36
C SER A 29 -12.16 5.63 -11.59
N GLY A 30 -12.89 6.74 -11.63
CA GLY A 30 -14.08 6.91 -10.78
C GLY A 30 -13.69 6.84 -9.30
N SER A 31 -14.32 5.95 -8.54
CA SER A 31 -13.98 5.69 -7.13
C SER A 31 -13.01 4.52 -6.95
N ALA A 32 -12.29 4.10 -7.99
CA ALA A 32 -11.36 2.98 -7.93
C ALA A 32 -9.90 3.43 -8.09
N VAL A 33 -9.01 2.79 -7.33
CA VAL A 33 -7.56 2.83 -7.50
C VAL A 33 -7.12 1.51 -8.13
N ILE A 34 -6.40 1.57 -9.24
CA ILE A 34 -6.06 0.41 -10.06
C ILE A 34 -4.54 0.34 -10.19
N SER A 35 -3.95 -0.86 -10.06
CA SER A 35 -2.59 -1.14 -10.50
C SER A 35 -2.65 -1.95 -11.80
N PRO A 36 -2.47 -1.32 -12.98
CA PRO A 36 -2.53 -2.03 -14.25
C PRO A 36 -1.41 -3.06 -14.40
N GLU A 37 -0.23 -2.75 -13.87
CA GLU A 37 0.94 -3.64 -13.91
C GLU A 37 0.70 -4.94 -13.16
N HIS A 38 0.08 -4.86 -11.98
CA HIS A 38 -0.16 -6.00 -11.10
C HIS A 38 -1.58 -6.56 -11.21
N ALA A 39 -2.37 -6.07 -12.16
CA ALA A 39 -3.73 -6.52 -12.49
C ALA A 39 -4.69 -6.60 -11.29
N TRP A 40 -4.66 -5.60 -10.40
CA TRP A 40 -5.63 -5.47 -9.31
C TRP A 40 -6.25 -4.08 -9.26
N GLY A 41 -7.42 -3.99 -8.62
CA GLY A 41 -8.10 -2.73 -8.35
C GLY A 41 -8.79 -2.77 -6.99
N LEU A 42 -8.86 -1.60 -6.35
CA LEU A 42 -9.50 -1.38 -5.07
C LEU A 42 -10.52 -0.26 -5.23
N GLN A 43 -11.76 -0.54 -4.84
CA GLN A 43 -12.82 0.45 -4.84
C GLN A 43 -12.87 1.16 -3.48
N THR A 44 -12.91 2.49 -3.48
CA THR A 44 -13.18 3.30 -2.28
C THR A 44 -14.68 3.54 -2.13
N SER A 45 -15.14 3.64 -0.89
CA SER A 45 -16.52 3.99 -0.55
C SER A 45 -16.64 5.34 0.15
N ALA A 46 -15.80 5.60 1.15
CA ALA A 46 -15.89 6.80 1.98
C ALA A 46 -14.75 7.79 1.74
N LEU A 47 -13.54 7.29 1.49
CA LEU A 47 -12.35 8.09 1.19
C LEU A 47 -12.27 8.42 -0.31
N LYS A 48 -11.61 9.53 -0.63
CA LYS A 48 -11.30 9.87 -2.02
C LYS A 48 -10.31 8.85 -2.60
N PRO A 49 -10.42 8.50 -3.89
CA PRO A 49 -9.48 7.58 -4.53
C PRO A 49 -8.05 8.15 -4.57
N GLU A 50 -7.87 9.47 -4.61
CA GLU A 50 -6.57 10.13 -4.48
C GLU A 50 -5.96 9.89 -3.10
N THR A 51 -6.76 10.10 -2.05
CA THR A 51 -6.38 9.80 -0.66
C THR A 51 -5.94 8.35 -0.51
N MET A 52 -6.70 7.42 -1.10
CA MET A 52 -6.38 6.00 -1.08
C MET A 52 -5.10 5.66 -1.85
N ALA A 53 -4.87 6.26 -3.02
CA ALA A 53 -3.62 6.05 -3.77
C ALA A 53 -2.40 6.51 -2.95
N THR A 54 -2.47 7.68 -2.30
CA THR A 54 -1.40 8.17 -1.42
C THR A 54 -1.23 7.28 -0.19
N LEU A 55 -2.32 6.79 0.42
CA LEU A 55 -2.24 5.84 1.55
C LEU A 55 -1.52 4.55 1.18
N ILE A 56 -1.73 4.02 -0.03
CA ILE A 56 -1.07 2.79 -0.50
C ILE A 56 0.45 3.02 -0.61
N GLN A 57 0.86 4.15 -1.20
CA GLN A 57 2.28 4.51 -1.29
C GLN A 57 2.89 4.72 0.10
N MET A 58 2.21 5.49 0.97
CA MET A 58 2.63 5.73 2.35
C MET A 58 2.77 4.42 3.14
N ALA A 59 1.86 3.46 2.95
CA ALA A 59 1.92 2.17 3.62
C ALA A 59 3.16 1.36 3.23
N ARG A 60 3.54 1.42 1.94
CA ARG A 60 4.77 0.80 1.44
C ARG A 60 6.01 1.45 2.04
N ASP A 61 6.03 2.78 2.15
CA ASP A 61 7.17 3.51 2.70
C ASP A 61 7.29 3.34 4.24
N ILE A 62 6.18 3.10 4.97
CA ILE A 62 6.21 2.83 6.43
C ILE A 62 6.75 1.43 6.75
N TYR A 63 6.35 0.42 5.97
CA TYR A 63 6.81 -0.97 6.13
C TYR A 63 7.36 -1.48 4.78
N PRO A 64 8.61 -1.14 4.41
CA PRO A 64 9.13 -1.36 3.06
C PRO A 64 9.59 -2.81 2.83
N HIS A 65 8.63 -3.73 2.66
CA HIS A 65 8.95 -5.12 2.35
C HIS A 65 9.00 -5.38 0.84
N ASP A 66 10.20 -5.51 0.29
CA ASP A 66 10.44 -5.78 -1.14
C ASP A 66 9.68 -6.99 -1.67
N GLN A 67 9.62 -8.06 -0.89
CA GLN A 67 9.02 -9.33 -1.28
C GLN A 67 7.49 -9.33 -1.20
N VAL A 68 6.86 -8.34 -0.56
CA VAL A 68 5.41 -8.27 -0.38
C VAL A 68 4.79 -7.48 -1.54
N PRO A 69 3.89 -8.05 -2.36
CA PRO A 69 3.20 -7.31 -3.40
C PRO A 69 2.29 -6.18 -2.89
N ASP A 70 2.21 -5.06 -3.63
CA ASP A 70 1.45 -3.86 -3.26
C ASP A 70 -0.04 -4.09 -2.99
N LYS A 71 -0.63 -5.13 -3.59
CA LYS A 71 -2.03 -5.51 -3.33
C LYS A 71 -2.29 -5.75 -1.84
N TYR A 72 -1.31 -6.26 -1.10
CA TYR A 72 -1.45 -6.53 0.33
C TYR A 72 -1.44 -5.24 1.16
N TYR A 73 -0.71 -4.21 0.72
CA TYR A 73 -0.78 -2.88 1.30
C TYR A 73 -2.11 -2.20 0.99
N ALA A 74 -2.61 -2.34 -0.25
CA ALA A 74 -3.94 -1.87 -0.64
C ALA A 74 -5.05 -2.49 0.21
N ILE A 75 -5.01 -3.81 0.43
CA ILE A 75 -5.94 -4.51 1.33
C ILE A 75 -5.80 -3.97 2.77
N ALA A 76 -4.57 -3.77 3.26
CA ALA A 76 -4.35 -3.30 4.62
C ALA A 76 -4.94 -1.90 4.86
N VAL A 77 -4.75 -0.96 3.93
CA VAL A 77 -5.28 0.41 4.08
C VAL A 77 -6.77 0.53 3.73
N LYS A 78 -7.38 -0.47 3.08
CA LYS A 78 -8.84 -0.55 2.85
C LYS A 78 -9.62 -0.40 4.17
N ALA A 79 -9.09 -0.92 5.28
CA ALA A 79 -9.72 -0.81 6.58
C ALA A 79 -9.98 0.64 7.02
N HIS A 80 -9.12 1.60 6.61
CA HIS A 80 -9.36 3.02 6.89
C HIS A 80 -10.53 3.59 6.11
N ASP A 81 -10.77 3.11 4.88
CA ASP A 81 -11.95 3.49 4.08
C ASP A 81 -13.24 2.94 4.69
N GLU A 82 -13.22 1.69 5.13
CA GLU A 82 -14.36 1.06 5.83
C GLU A 82 -14.65 1.72 7.18
N GLN A 83 -13.62 2.18 7.89
CA GLN A 83 -13.78 2.91 9.15
C GLN A 83 -14.28 4.34 8.88
N ALA A 84 -13.79 5.01 7.84
CA ALA A 84 -14.25 6.33 7.44
C ALA A 84 -15.72 6.37 7.03
N ASP A 85 -16.29 5.26 6.57
CA ASP A 85 -17.72 5.12 6.28
C ASP A 85 -18.59 5.18 7.55
N LYS A 86 -18.04 4.71 8.68
CA LYS A 86 -18.74 4.56 9.96
C LYS A 86 -18.46 5.71 10.93
N ASP A 87 -17.28 6.32 10.79
CA ASP A 87 -16.78 7.35 11.69
C ASP A 87 -16.30 8.59 10.91
N PRO A 88 -17.12 9.67 10.89
CA PRO A 88 -16.75 10.92 10.24
C PRO A 88 -15.48 11.56 10.81
N ALA A 89 -15.17 11.37 12.10
CA ALA A 89 -13.95 11.93 12.69
C ALA A 89 -12.70 11.19 12.18
N HIS A 90 -12.79 9.87 12.01
CA HIS A 90 -11.73 9.08 11.39
C HIS A 90 -11.56 9.44 9.91
N LYS A 91 -12.66 9.63 9.17
CA LYS A 91 -12.60 10.13 7.79
C LYS A 91 -11.86 11.45 7.70
N ASP A 92 -12.20 12.40 8.57
CA ASP A 92 -11.55 13.70 8.64
C ASP A 92 -10.07 13.59 8.99
N LEU A 93 -9.71 12.72 9.94
CA LEU A 93 -8.32 12.47 10.33
C LEU A 93 -7.48 12.02 9.12
N ILE A 94 -7.99 11.07 8.34
CA ILE A 94 -7.29 10.51 7.18
C ILE A 94 -7.22 11.52 6.02
N GLU A 95 -8.35 12.13 5.64
CA GLU A 95 -8.41 13.08 4.53
C GLU A 95 -7.56 14.33 4.79
N LYS A 96 -7.60 14.87 6.01
CA LYS A 96 -6.76 16.03 6.39
C LYS A 96 -5.29 15.66 6.51
N GLY A 97 -4.99 14.48 7.04
CA GLY A 97 -3.62 13.98 7.16
C GLY A 97 -2.94 13.80 5.81
N ILE A 98 -3.64 13.20 4.83
CA ILE A 98 -3.12 13.09 3.47
C ILE A 98 -2.99 14.46 2.81
N ALA A 99 -3.95 15.36 2.99
CA ALA A 99 -3.84 16.72 2.44
C ALA A 99 -2.63 17.49 3.00
N ASP A 100 -2.32 17.36 4.29
CA ASP A 100 -1.12 17.94 4.91
C ASP A 100 0.16 17.28 4.39
N LEU A 101 0.17 15.95 4.26
CA LEU A 101 1.29 15.19 3.70
C LEU A 101 1.61 15.61 2.26
N ASP A 102 0.57 15.73 1.42
CA ASP A 102 0.71 16.19 0.04
C ASP A 102 1.22 17.65 -0.02
N LEU A 103 0.71 18.52 0.85
CA LEU A 103 1.17 19.91 0.94
C LEU A 103 2.66 20.00 1.29
N LYS A 104 3.12 19.22 2.27
CA LYS A 104 4.53 19.14 2.68
C LYS A 104 5.44 18.58 1.58
N SER A 105 4.88 17.77 0.69
CA SER A 105 5.59 17.13 -0.42
C SER A 105 5.71 18.03 -1.66
N GLY A 106 5.05 19.20 -1.65
CA GLY A 106 5.12 20.18 -2.72
C GLY A 106 4.06 19.99 -3.81
N LYS A 107 4.28 20.63 -4.97
CA LYS A 107 3.26 20.80 -6.00
C LYS A 107 2.68 19.48 -6.54
N ASP A 108 3.51 18.45 -6.64
CA ASP A 108 3.14 17.17 -7.23
C ASP A 108 2.64 16.16 -6.17
N GLY A 109 2.49 16.58 -4.91
CA GLY A 109 2.04 15.74 -3.81
C GLY A 109 3.05 14.67 -3.39
N TYR A 110 2.68 13.85 -2.40
CA TYR A 110 3.56 12.83 -1.83
C TYR A 110 3.93 11.74 -2.83
N THR A 111 2.97 11.30 -3.65
CA THR A 111 3.20 10.33 -4.72
C THR A 111 4.03 10.89 -5.89
N GLY A 112 4.18 12.22 -5.98
CA GLY A 112 5.06 12.89 -6.93
C GLY A 112 6.54 12.89 -6.52
N LEU A 113 6.86 12.54 -5.27
CA LEU A 113 8.24 12.42 -4.79
C LEU A 113 8.89 11.15 -5.37
N GLY A 114 9.85 11.34 -6.27
CA GLY A 114 10.45 10.24 -7.02
C GLY A 114 11.33 9.31 -6.18
N TRP A 115 12.15 9.84 -5.28
CA TRP A 115 13.07 9.03 -4.47
C TRP A 115 12.45 8.65 -3.12
N GLU A 116 12.66 7.41 -2.70
CA GLU A 116 12.18 6.91 -1.40
C GLU A 116 12.72 7.74 -0.24
N GLU A 117 13.98 8.16 -0.29
CA GLU A 117 14.58 8.98 0.76
C GLU A 117 13.85 10.32 0.94
N GLN A 118 13.30 10.89 -0.15
CA GLN A 118 12.51 12.11 -0.09
C GLN A 118 11.16 11.86 0.59
N ARG A 119 10.49 10.75 0.23
CA ARG A 119 9.22 10.34 0.86
C ARG A 119 9.41 10.06 2.35
N VAL A 120 10.43 9.29 2.71
CA VAL A 120 10.78 8.98 4.11
C VAL A 120 11.12 10.24 4.90
N ALA A 121 11.81 11.22 4.30
CA ALA A 121 12.10 12.49 4.96
C ALA A 121 10.82 13.22 5.39
N VAL A 122 9.81 13.30 4.50
CA VAL A 122 8.52 13.92 4.83
C VAL A 122 7.75 13.09 5.86
N LEU A 123 7.79 11.76 5.78
CA LEU A 123 7.15 10.90 6.78
C LEU A 123 7.72 11.11 8.18
N ARG A 124 9.04 11.30 8.32
CA ARG A 124 9.68 11.62 9.60
C ARG A 124 9.20 12.94 10.20
N GLU A 125 8.88 13.93 9.37
CA GLU A 125 8.33 15.20 9.86
C GLU A 125 6.94 15.05 10.50
N ILE A 126 6.19 14.02 10.10
CA ILE A 126 4.82 13.79 10.57
C ILE A 126 4.70 12.56 11.49
N GLU A 127 5.81 11.91 11.87
CA GLU A 127 5.76 10.60 12.51
C GLU A 127 5.04 10.62 13.87
N ASP A 128 5.13 11.74 14.61
CA ASP A 128 4.45 11.91 15.90
C ASP A 128 2.98 12.34 15.77
N THR A 129 2.47 12.54 14.55
CA THR A 129 1.09 12.98 14.35
C THR A 129 0.09 11.85 14.60
N PRO A 130 -1.14 12.16 15.08
CA PRO A 130 -2.19 11.16 15.22
C PRO A 130 -2.53 10.44 13.91
N PHE A 131 -2.44 11.15 12.78
CA PHE A 131 -2.66 10.58 11.45
C PHE A 131 -1.63 9.50 11.13
N PHE A 132 -0.33 9.81 11.26
CA PHE A 132 0.72 8.85 10.98
C PHE A 132 0.63 7.63 11.90
N GLN A 133 0.42 7.84 13.20
CA GLN A 133 0.29 6.74 14.16
C GLN A 133 -0.94 5.87 13.89
N ALA A 134 -2.07 6.45 13.45
CA ALA A 134 -3.25 5.69 13.05
C ALA A 134 -2.97 4.78 11.84
N VAL A 135 -2.30 5.30 10.80
CA VAL A 135 -1.92 4.52 9.62
C VAL A 135 -0.91 3.43 9.97
N ARG A 136 0.17 3.79 10.66
CA ARG A 136 1.20 2.86 11.12
C ARG A 136 0.64 1.73 11.98
N GLY A 137 -0.23 2.07 12.94
CA GLY A 137 -0.88 1.09 13.82
C GLY A 137 -1.86 0.19 13.06
N GLY A 138 -2.66 0.78 12.16
CA GLY A 138 -3.57 0.02 11.29
C GLY A 138 -2.83 -1.01 10.44
N LEU A 139 -1.66 -0.66 9.90
CA LEU A 139 -0.82 -1.55 9.10
C LEU A 139 -0.26 -2.74 9.88
N VAL A 140 0.06 -2.60 11.17
CA VAL A 140 0.54 -3.75 11.97
C VAL A 140 -0.49 -4.88 11.96
N VAL A 141 -1.77 -4.53 12.08
CA VAL A 141 -2.84 -5.53 12.06
C VAL A 141 -3.23 -5.88 10.61
N GLY A 142 -3.41 -4.88 9.76
CA GLY A 142 -3.91 -5.05 8.40
C GLY A 142 -2.95 -5.78 7.47
N LEU A 143 -1.64 -5.52 7.56
CA LEU A 143 -0.64 -6.12 6.67
C LEU A 143 -0.26 -7.54 7.12
N TYR A 144 0.17 -7.69 8.38
CA TYR A 144 0.74 -8.96 8.87
C TYR A 144 -0.32 -10.02 9.21
N ASN A 145 -1.60 -9.65 9.34
CA ASN A 145 -2.68 -10.62 9.58
C ASN A 145 -3.29 -11.19 8.29
N GLN A 146 -2.65 -10.97 7.13
CA GLN A 146 -3.02 -11.59 5.86
C GLN A 146 -2.28 -12.92 5.72
N LYS A 147 -3.02 -14.04 5.74
CA LYS A 147 -2.44 -15.40 5.75
C LYS A 147 -1.55 -15.68 4.56
N GLU A 148 -1.87 -15.08 3.42
CA GLU A 148 -1.12 -15.19 2.18
C GLU A 148 0.27 -14.53 2.24
N VAL A 149 0.51 -13.64 3.22
CA VAL A 149 1.80 -12.97 3.43
C VAL A 149 2.68 -13.76 4.42
N TRP A 150 2.11 -14.61 5.26
CA TRP A 150 2.86 -15.36 6.28
C TRP A 150 4.05 -16.17 5.75
N PRO A 151 3.95 -16.89 4.60
CA PRO A 151 5.09 -17.62 4.05
C PRO A 151 6.27 -16.72 3.66
N ILE A 152 6.01 -15.46 3.29
CA ILE A 152 7.06 -14.49 2.95
C ILE A 152 7.91 -14.15 4.18
N PHE A 153 7.28 -14.14 5.36
CA PHE A 153 7.95 -13.87 6.64
C PHE A 153 8.40 -15.13 7.38
N GLY A 154 8.28 -16.31 6.77
CA GLY A 154 8.59 -17.58 7.44
C GLY A 154 7.67 -17.92 8.61
N TYR A 155 6.47 -17.31 8.68
CA TYR A 155 5.50 -17.62 9.73
C TYR A 155 4.62 -18.80 9.31
N GLU A 156 4.61 -19.86 10.12
CA GLU A 156 3.93 -21.12 9.80
C GLU A 156 2.43 -21.15 10.12
N GLY A 157 1.86 -19.99 10.52
CA GLY A 157 0.45 -19.88 10.91
C GLY A 157 0.18 -20.34 12.34
N GLU A 158 -1.08 -20.29 12.79
CA GLU A 158 -1.38 -20.41 14.22
C GLU A 158 -0.96 -21.76 14.85
N SER A 159 -0.43 -21.72 16.07
CA SER A 159 0.06 -22.91 16.78
C SER A 159 -1.00 -23.56 17.66
N TYR A 160 -1.91 -22.77 18.25
CA TYR A 160 -2.85 -23.24 19.28
C TYR A 160 -3.79 -24.34 18.76
N SER A 161 -4.40 -24.15 17.60
CA SER A 161 -5.30 -25.13 16.97
C SER A 161 -4.57 -26.39 16.48
N LYS A 162 -3.24 -26.38 16.51
CA LYS A 162 -2.36 -27.38 15.90
C LYS A 162 -1.45 -28.09 16.90
N GLY A 163 -1.66 -27.89 18.20
CA GLY A 163 -0.88 -28.55 19.26
C GLY A 163 0.52 -27.97 19.48
N GLY A 164 0.76 -26.72 19.05
CA GLY A 164 2.05 -26.05 19.21
C GLY A 164 2.98 -26.15 17.99
N TYR A 165 4.20 -25.61 18.14
CA TYR A 165 5.27 -25.69 17.15
C TYR A 165 6.33 -26.76 17.48
N MET A 166 6.26 -27.41 18.65
CA MET A 166 7.29 -28.36 19.10
C MET A 166 7.64 -29.46 18.08
N ALA A 167 6.67 -29.87 17.24
CA ALA A 167 6.87 -30.83 16.15
C ALA A 167 6.53 -30.23 14.76
N ARG A 168 6.49 -28.91 14.64
CA ARG A 168 6.11 -28.15 13.45
C ARG A 168 6.86 -26.81 13.46
N GLY A 169 8.11 -26.80 13.00
CA GLY A 169 8.85 -25.57 12.75
C GLY A 169 9.33 -24.73 13.93
N PHE A 170 9.26 -25.22 15.18
CA PHE A 170 9.92 -24.55 16.29
C PHE A 170 11.44 -24.40 16.06
N ASP A 171 12.05 -25.39 15.40
CA ASP A 171 13.48 -25.46 15.11
C ASP A 171 13.83 -25.19 13.63
N ASP A 172 12.85 -24.83 12.78
CA ASP A 172 13.06 -24.66 11.33
C ASP A 172 13.61 -23.25 10.97
N ILE A 173 14.23 -22.57 11.94
CA ILE A 173 14.67 -21.16 11.82
C ILE A 173 16.15 -21.13 11.40
N GLU A 174 16.44 -20.67 10.18
CA GLU A 174 17.83 -20.59 9.66
C GLU A 174 18.64 -19.37 10.14
N TRP A 175 18.06 -18.47 10.93
CA TRP A 175 18.62 -17.13 11.21
C TRP A 175 18.89 -16.80 12.68
N LEU A 176 18.78 -17.77 13.59
CA LEU A 176 19.28 -17.68 14.97
C LEU A 176 20.63 -18.41 15.10
#